data_AF-A0A5J4LWD6-F1
#
_entry.id   AF-A0A5J4LWD6-F1
#
_cell.length_a   1.000
_cell.length_b   1.000
_cell.length_c   1.000
_cell.angle_alpha   90.00
_cell.angle_beta   90.00
_cell.angle_gamma   90.00
#
_symmetry.space_group_name_H-M   'P 1'
#
loop_
_entity.id
_entity.type
_entity.pdbx_description
1 polymer ?
#
loop_
_entity_poly.entity_id
_entity_poly.type
_entity_poly.pdbx_seq_one_letter_code
_entity_poly.pdbx_strand_id
1 'polypeptide(L)'
;MTSASRHTDPSTARRALRREIPSSAAVLADERDFTAMRRYRTFPFDDHRSYLRQLETLLRRLAAQGVLTTVSLFDPAAYEKYCADLALDPDRPDSRSRYTAEAARTGATLTYQGEPLSQLLPLLVEEADRQATWDHASGVLARAGRCDACGDDLAHAAFARATQALQELLTSLGDGTHHLVCSVAAAEPPLLAVLHATGDDGARPQLAESETLVFCTVLAAGFALRAPGGLVSRTTTPPAARTATSDGPRETVRGWALGDSWLRPLGAAEVFTAYCTDAETGEPIPPEHGVDYAPGLPLTTPPDPHHH
;
A
#
# COMPACT_ATOMS: atom_id res chain seq x y z
N MET A 1 38.16 28.14 41.03
CA MET A 1 37.08 27.18 40.70
C MET A 1 37.52 26.38 39.49
N THR A 2 38.15 25.24 39.71
CA THR A 2 38.61 24.33 38.66
C THR A 2 37.43 23.50 38.16
N SER A 3 37.01 23.77 36.92
CA SER A 3 36.00 22.99 36.23
C SER A 3 36.58 21.60 35.94
N ALA A 4 36.19 20.61 36.74
CA ALA A 4 36.54 19.22 36.49
C ALA A 4 35.76 18.74 35.25
N SER A 5 36.45 18.72 34.11
CA SER A 5 35.98 18.02 32.91
C SER A 5 35.68 16.57 33.28
N ARG A 6 34.40 16.23 33.43
CA ARG A 6 33.95 14.84 33.61
C ARG A 6 34.32 14.08 32.33
N HIS A 7 35.36 13.27 32.40
CA HIS A 7 35.75 12.40 31.31
C HIS A 7 34.66 11.33 31.16
N THR A 8 33.82 11.46 30.14
CA THR A 8 32.79 10.46 29.82
C THR A 8 33.50 9.15 29.47
N ASP A 9 33.20 8.08 30.21
CA ASP A 9 33.75 6.76 29.93
C ASP A 9 33.49 6.40 28.46
N PRO A 10 34.53 6.07 27.65
CA PRO A 10 34.37 5.68 26.26
C PRO A 10 33.31 4.59 26.02
N SER A 11 33.06 3.71 26.99
CA SER A 11 32.01 2.70 26.90
C SER A 11 30.60 3.31 26.94
N THR A 12 30.39 4.28 27.84
CA THR A 12 29.13 5.03 27.98
C THR A 12 28.88 5.95 26.79
N ALA A 13 29.93 6.60 26.27
CA ALA A 13 29.85 7.42 25.06
C ALA A 13 29.46 6.58 23.83
N ARG A 14 30.09 5.41 23.63
CA ARG A 14 29.74 4.49 22.52
C ARG A 14 28.30 3.96 22.64
N ARG A 15 27.82 3.68 23.85
CA ARG A 15 26.42 3.25 24.08
C ARG A 15 25.44 4.37 23.75
N ALA A 16 25.74 5.62 24.11
CA ALA A 16 24.92 6.77 23.75
C ALA A 16 24.85 6.94 22.22
N LEU A 17 26.00 6.96 21.55
CA LEU A 17 26.08 7.07 20.09
C LEU A 17 25.32 5.95 19.38
N ARG A 18 25.36 4.71 19.89
CA ARG A 18 24.59 3.59 19.31
C ARG A 18 23.07 3.80 19.33
N ARG A 19 22.54 4.57 20.29
CA ARG A 19 21.10 4.89 20.36
C ARG A 19 20.71 6.00 19.40
N GLU A 20 21.66 6.88 19.09
CA GLU A 20 21.49 8.00 18.16
C GLU A 20 21.62 7.57 16.69
N ILE A 21 22.12 6.36 16.42
CA ILE A 21 22.27 5.81 15.08
C ILE A 21 21.10 4.85 14.79
N PRO A 22 20.15 5.21 13.90
CA PRO A 22 19.11 4.30 13.49
C PRO A 22 19.72 3.10 12.76
N SER A 23 19.11 1.93 12.92
CA SER A 23 19.48 0.70 12.24
C SER A 23 18.39 0.28 11.26
N SER A 24 18.76 -0.49 10.25
CA SER A 24 17.83 -1.07 9.29
C SER A 24 18.04 -2.57 9.18
N ALA A 25 16.94 -3.32 9.03
CA ALA A 25 16.97 -4.75 8.75
C ALA A 25 16.09 -5.05 7.53
N ALA A 26 16.54 -5.97 6.69
CA ALA A 26 15.75 -6.46 5.56
C ALA A 26 15.47 -7.95 5.78
N VAL A 27 14.19 -8.33 5.72
CA VAL A 27 13.69 -9.66 6.09
C VAL A 27 13.31 -10.46 4.85
N LEU A 28 13.76 -11.71 4.79
CA LEU A 28 13.25 -12.69 3.83
C LEU A 28 11.92 -13.22 4.37
N ALA A 29 10.80 -12.68 3.89
CA ALA A 29 9.47 -12.93 4.47
C ALA A 29 8.97 -14.37 4.25
N ASP A 30 9.34 -14.98 3.12
CA ASP A 30 8.90 -16.32 2.76
C ASP A 30 10.06 -17.29 2.48
N GLU A 31 9.70 -18.57 2.36
CA GLU A 31 10.64 -19.68 2.15
C GLU A 31 11.28 -19.65 0.75
N ARG A 32 10.59 -19.10 -0.26
CA ARG A 32 11.11 -19.02 -1.63
C ARG A 32 12.26 -18.03 -1.69
N ASP A 33 12.07 -16.84 -1.13
CA ASP A 33 13.10 -15.81 -1.05
C ASP A 33 14.27 -16.26 -0.17
N PHE A 34 13.96 -16.93 0.94
CA PHE A 34 14.98 -17.55 1.78
C PHE A 34 15.83 -18.56 1.00
N THR A 35 15.18 -19.46 0.25
CA THR A 35 15.84 -20.46 -0.60
C THR A 35 16.69 -19.81 -1.68
N ALA A 36 16.23 -18.71 -2.28
CA ALA A 36 17.01 -17.97 -3.27
C ALA A 36 18.32 -17.40 -2.70
N MET A 37 18.34 -17.04 -1.41
CA MET A 37 19.56 -16.58 -0.73
C MET A 37 20.50 -17.70 -0.31
N ARG A 38 20.01 -18.94 -0.14
CA ARG A 38 20.83 -20.12 0.20
C ARG A 38 21.89 -20.48 -0.83
N ARG A 39 21.79 -19.97 -2.07
CA ARG A 39 22.82 -20.15 -3.10
C ARG A 39 24.13 -19.43 -2.78
N TYR A 40 24.09 -18.43 -1.90
CA TYR A 40 25.26 -17.65 -1.47
C TYR A 40 25.93 -18.33 -0.28
N ARG A 41 27.20 -18.72 -0.45
CA ARG A 41 27.95 -19.53 0.51
C ARG A 41 28.17 -18.83 1.85
N THR A 42 28.18 -17.50 1.89
CA THR A 42 28.31 -16.72 3.12
C THR A 42 26.99 -16.42 3.82
N PHE A 43 25.86 -16.90 3.30
CA PHE A 43 24.56 -16.82 3.97
C PHE A 43 24.40 -18.03 4.92
N PRO A 44 24.53 -17.83 6.25
CA PRO A 44 24.83 -18.93 7.18
C PRO A 44 23.59 -19.64 7.76
N PHE A 45 22.40 -19.42 7.18
CA PHE A 45 21.14 -19.94 7.73
C PHE A 45 20.64 -21.11 6.90
N ASP A 46 20.28 -22.22 7.54
CA ASP A 46 19.83 -23.44 6.87
C ASP A 46 18.31 -23.64 6.81
N ASP A 47 17.57 -22.95 7.69
CA ASP A 47 16.12 -23.09 7.88
C ASP A 47 15.47 -21.72 8.08
N HIS A 48 14.41 -21.43 7.32
CA HIS A 48 13.73 -20.13 7.33
C HIS A 48 13.15 -19.78 8.70
N ARG A 49 12.52 -20.75 9.38
CA ARG A 49 11.95 -20.54 10.72
C ARG A 49 13.03 -20.19 11.74
N SER A 50 14.16 -20.85 11.68
CA SER A 50 15.32 -20.57 12.53
C SER A 50 15.94 -19.21 12.22
N TYR A 51 16.01 -18.82 10.95
CA TYR A 51 16.42 -17.49 10.52
C TYR A 51 15.52 -16.40 11.11
N LEU A 52 14.19 -16.52 10.96
CA LEU A 52 13.24 -15.54 11.50
C LEU A 52 13.34 -15.42 13.02
N ARG A 53 13.46 -16.54 13.76
CA ARG A 53 13.65 -16.50 15.22
C ARG A 53 14.94 -15.78 15.63
N GLN A 54 16.04 -16.02 14.91
CA GLN A 54 17.32 -15.36 15.19
C GLN A 54 17.26 -13.87 14.88
N LEU A 55 16.64 -13.49 13.76
CA LEU A 55 16.44 -12.10 13.40
C LEU A 55 15.55 -11.37 14.42
N GLU A 56 14.44 -11.97 14.82
CA GLU A 56 13.57 -11.40 15.86
C GLU A 56 14.32 -11.21 17.19
N THR A 57 15.13 -12.19 17.59
CA THR A 57 15.96 -12.09 18.81
C THR A 57 16.92 -10.89 18.72
N LEU A 58 17.51 -10.65 17.55
CA LEU A 58 18.37 -9.49 17.31
C LEU A 58 17.57 -8.19 17.37
N LEU A 59 16.42 -8.10 16.70
CA LEU A 59 15.56 -6.91 16.69
C LEU A 59 15.09 -6.54 18.10
N ARG A 60 14.60 -7.52 18.87
CA ARG A 60 14.22 -7.32 20.29
C ARG A 60 15.39 -6.81 21.12
N ARG A 61 16.60 -7.30 20.87
CA ARG A 61 17.82 -6.84 21.58
C ARG A 61 18.18 -5.40 21.22
N LEU A 62 18.03 -5.00 19.96
CA LEU A 62 18.24 -3.62 19.51
C LEU A 62 17.20 -2.68 20.14
N ALA A 63 15.93 -3.06 20.11
CA ALA A 63 14.84 -2.32 20.75
C ALA A 63 15.06 -2.16 22.26
N ALA A 64 15.44 -3.23 22.97
CA ALA A 64 15.75 -3.18 24.41
C ALA A 64 16.96 -2.29 24.74
N GLN A 65 17.84 -2.04 23.76
CA GLN A 65 18.95 -1.10 23.90
C GLN A 65 18.57 0.35 23.57
N GLY A 66 17.34 0.59 23.11
CA GLY A 66 16.84 1.89 22.66
C GLY A 66 17.31 2.27 21.26
N VAL A 67 17.64 1.30 20.41
CA VAL A 67 18.03 1.55 19.02
C VAL A 67 16.78 1.53 18.14
N LEU A 68 16.50 2.66 17.48
CA LEU A 68 15.44 2.74 16.47
C LEU A 68 15.80 1.83 15.29
N THR A 69 14.92 0.89 14.96
CA THR A 69 15.15 -0.04 13.85
C THR A 69 14.00 0.02 12.86
N THR A 70 14.31 0.30 11.59
CA THR A 70 13.38 0.13 10.48
C THR A 70 13.55 -1.24 9.84
N VAL A 71 12.45 -1.81 9.38
CA VAL A 71 12.38 -3.15 8.79
C VAL A 71 11.78 -3.05 7.41
N SER A 72 12.45 -3.63 6.41
CA SER A 72 11.99 -3.75 5.02
C SER A 72 11.94 -5.23 4.60
N LEU A 73 11.31 -5.52 3.46
CA LEU A 73 11.51 -6.81 2.80
C LEU A 73 12.91 -6.88 2.17
N PHE A 74 13.47 -8.08 2.10
CA PHE A 74 14.65 -8.39 1.30
C PHE A 74 14.19 -9.14 0.06
N ASP A 75 14.25 -8.50 -1.12
CA ASP A 75 13.96 -9.15 -2.40
C ASP A 75 15.27 -9.70 -3.02
N PRO A 76 15.46 -11.02 -3.13
CA PRO A 76 16.67 -11.62 -3.69
C PRO A 76 16.89 -11.30 -5.17
N ALA A 77 15.84 -11.08 -5.96
CA ALA A 77 15.94 -10.74 -7.37
C ALA A 77 16.37 -9.28 -7.54
N ALA A 78 15.77 -8.36 -6.79
CA ALA A 78 16.22 -6.97 -6.74
C ALA A 78 17.65 -6.85 -6.18
N TYR A 79 18.03 -7.69 -5.20
CA TYR A 79 19.39 -7.76 -4.69
C TYR A 79 20.42 -8.18 -5.75
N GLU A 80 20.10 -9.21 -6.55
CA GLU A 80 20.97 -9.67 -7.64
C GLU A 80 21.16 -8.57 -8.69
N LYS A 81 20.08 -7.89 -9.08
CA LYS A 81 20.14 -6.74 -9.98
C LYS A 81 20.97 -5.59 -9.39
N TYR A 82 20.75 -5.24 -8.14
CA TYR A 82 21.52 -4.20 -7.43
C TYR A 82 23.03 -4.50 -7.43
N CYS A 83 23.40 -5.76 -7.18
CA CYS A 83 24.80 -6.17 -7.22
C CYS A 83 25.37 -6.11 -8.63
N ALA A 84 24.62 -6.52 -9.65
CA ALA A 84 25.04 -6.44 -11.04
C ALA A 84 25.26 -4.98 -11.49
N ASP A 85 24.28 -4.10 -11.22
CA ASP A 85 24.31 -2.69 -11.60
C ASP A 85 25.49 -1.93 -10.96
N LEU A 86 25.89 -2.32 -9.74
CA LEU A 86 26.99 -1.70 -8.99
C LEU A 86 28.30 -2.50 -9.02
N ALA A 87 28.37 -3.58 -9.80
CA ALA A 87 29.51 -4.50 -9.87
C ALA A 87 30.00 -5.00 -8.48
N LEU A 88 29.05 -5.36 -7.60
CA LEU A 88 29.31 -5.93 -6.28
C LEU A 88 29.26 -7.46 -6.34
N ASP A 89 30.06 -8.12 -5.50
CA ASP A 89 29.98 -9.56 -5.30
C ASP A 89 28.78 -9.89 -4.37
N PRO A 90 27.75 -10.61 -4.86
CA PRO A 90 26.56 -10.92 -4.09
C PRO A 90 26.79 -11.96 -2.97
N ASP A 91 27.91 -12.69 -2.98
CA ASP A 91 28.26 -13.60 -1.90
C ASP A 91 28.99 -12.89 -0.74
N ARG A 92 29.06 -11.55 -0.72
CA ARG A 92 29.67 -10.81 0.40
C ARG A 92 28.63 -10.30 1.40
N PRO A 93 28.86 -10.47 2.72
CA PRO A 93 28.03 -9.85 3.74
C PRO A 93 27.91 -8.32 3.60
N ASP A 94 28.98 -7.63 3.21
CA ASP A 94 28.97 -6.18 2.99
C ASP A 94 28.00 -5.76 1.87
N SER A 95 27.92 -6.53 0.77
CA SER A 95 26.98 -6.27 -0.33
C SER A 95 25.53 -6.41 0.15
N ARG A 96 25.24 -7.44 0.97
CA ARG A 96 23.91 -7.59 1.59
C ARG A 96 23.57 -6.44 2.52
N SER A 97 24.51 -6.00 3.37
CA SER A 97 24.31 -4.85 4.26
C SER A 97 24.06 -3.55 3.48
N ARG A 98 24.78 -3.32 2.37
CA ARG A 98 24.53 -2.16 1.50
C ARG A 98 23.15 -2.21 0.86
N TYR A 99 22.74 -3.38 0.36
CA TYR A 99 21.42 -3.56 -0.19
C TYR A 99 20.32 -3.40 0.88
N THR A 100 20.53 -3.87 2.11
CA THR A 100 19.59 -3.61 3.23
C THR A 100 19.40 -2.11 3.47
N ALA A 101 20.48 -1.32 3.40
CA ALA A 101 20.37 0.13 3.52
C ALA A 101 19.64 0.76 2.33
N GLU A 102 19.85 0.25 1.12
CA GLU A 102 19.13 0.69 -0.08
C GLU A 102 17.64 0.36 0.00
N ALA A 103 17.28 -0.87 0.35
CA ALA A 103 15.90 -1.32 0.52
C ALA A 103 15.16 -0.49 1.56
N ALA A 104 15.82 -0.14 2.67
CA ALA A 104 15.25 0.73 3.70
C ALA A 104 15.10 2.20 3.25
N ARG A 105 15.83 2.63 2.21
CA ARG A 105 15.80 3.99 1.68
C ARG A 105 14.73 4.17 0.60
N THR A 106 14.51 3.16 -0.24
CA THR A 106 13.64 3.27 -1.42
C THR A 106 12.39 2.42 -1.33
N GLY A 107 12.37 1.40 -0.47
CA GLY A 107 11.27 0.46 -0.36
C GLY A 107 10.31 0.76 0.78
N ALA A 108 9.27 -0.07 0.87
CA ALA A 108 8.37 -0.12 2.00
C ALA A 108 9.13 -0.45 3.29
N THR A 109 8.87 0.35 4.34
CA THR A 109 9.47 0.13 5.66
C THR A 109 8.45 0.29 6.77
N LEU A 110 8.61 -0.51 7.81
CA LEU A 110 7.91 -0.34 9.08
C LEU A 110 8.93 -0.11 10.19
N THR A 111 8.57 0.69 11.19
CA THR A 111 9.41 0.84 12.38
C THR A 111 9.12 -0.31 13.32
N TYR A 112 10.16 -1.04 13.73
CA TYR A 112 10.04 -2.13 14.69
C TYR A 112 9.75 -1.59 16.09
N GLN A 113 8.62 -1.99 16.69
CA GLN A 113 8.20 -1.54 18.02
C GLN A 113 8.26 -2.65 19.10
N GLY A 114 8.79 -3.83 18.75
CA GLY A 114 8.95 -4.96 19.69
C GLY A 114 7.96 -6.10 19.49
N GLU A 115 7.04 -5.97 18.54
CA GLU A 115 6.11 -7.01 18.11
C GLU A 115 6.84 -8.27 17.57
N PRO A 116 6.19 -9.45 17.60
CA PRO A 116 6.69 -10.63 16.92
C PRO A 116 6.73 -10.43 15.40
N LEU A 117 7.75 -10.99 14.73
CA LEU A 117 7.85 -10.91 13.27
C LEU A 117 6.65 -11.53 12.56
N SER A 118 6.00 -12.54 13.15
CA SER A 118 4.78 -13.13 12.59
C SER A 118 3.60 -12.17 12.51
N GLN A 119 3.58 -11.10 13.31
CA GLN A 119 2.57 -10.04 13.27
C GLN A 119 3.01 -8.90 12.35
N LEU A 120 4.31 -8.62 12.30
CA LEU A 120 4.87 -7.53 11.47
C LEU A 120 4.94 -7.89 9.99
N LEU A 121 5.26 -9.14 9.65
CA LEU A 121 5.50 -9.56 8.26
C LEU A 121 4.28 -9.35 7.35
N PRO A 122 3.04 -9.72 7.74
CA PRO A 122 1.86 -9.44 6.91
C PRO A 122 1.71 -7.93 6.60
N LEU A 123 1.87 -7.07 7.62
CA LEU A 123 1.79 -5.62 7.45
C LEU A 123 2.88 -5.09 6.51
N LEU A 124 4.08 -5.67 6.59
CA LEU A 124 5.20 -5.27 5.76
C LEU A 124 5.02 -5.71 4.30
N VAL A 125 4.40 -6.87 4.07
CA VAL A 125 3.99 -7.32 2.73
C VAL A 125 2.92 -6.40 2.16
N GLU A 126 1.89 -6.06 2.93
CA GLU A 126 0.86 -5.11 2.50
C GLU A 126 1.45 -3.74 2.12
N GLU A 127 2.41 -3.23 2.89
CA GLU A 127 3.09 -1.98 2.56
C GLU A 127 3.99 -2.11 1.32
N ALA A 128 4.66 -3.25 1.13
CA ALA A 128 5.46 -3.52 -0.05
C ALA A 128 4.60 -3.62 -1.33
N ASP A 129 3.46 -4.30 -1.26
CA ASP A 129 2.51 -4.41 -2.37
C ASP A 129 1.92 -3.04 -2.75
N ARG A 130 1.63 -2.21 -1.73
CA ARG A 130 1.18 -0.82 -1.91
C ARG A 130 2.24 0.02 -2.61
N GLN A 131 3.49 -0.04 -2.16
CA GLN A 131 4.61 0.66 -2.78
C GLN A 131 4.83 0.19 -4.23
N ALA A 132 4.81 -1.12 -4.48
CA ALA A 132 4.96 -1.69 -5.81
C ALA A 132 3.84 -1.25 -6.76
N THR A 133 2.60 -1.20 -6.27
CA THR A 133 1.45 -0.68 -7.02
C THR A 133 1.64 0.79 -7.38
N TRP A 134 2.09 1.61 -6.41
CA TRP A 134 2.35 3.03 -6.66
C TRP A 134 3.48 3.24 -7.66
N ASP A 135 4.59 2.52 -7.55
CA ASP A 135 5.71 2.59 -8.50
C ASP A 135 5.25 2.19 -9.91
N HIS A 136 4.43 1.15 -10.01
CA HIS A 136 3.91 0.67 -11.29
C HIS A 136 2.95 1.68 -11.93
N ALA A 137 1.96 2.16 -11.19
CA ALA A 137 0.99 3.15 -11.65
C ALA A 137 1.66 4.50 -12.00
N SER A 138 2.64 4.93 -11.20
CA SER A 138 3.45 6.12 -11.48
C SER A 138 4.27 5.95 -12.77
N GLY A 139 4.86 4.78 -12.98
CA GLY A 139 5.55 4.45 -14.22
C GLY A 139 4.63 4.46 -15.44
N VAL A 140 3.38 3.98 -15.29
CA VAL A 140 2.35 4.05 -16.34
C VAL A 140 2.02 5.51 -16.66
N LEU A 141 1.73 6.33 -15.65
CA LEU A 141 1.41 7.76 -15.83
C LEU A 141 2.55 8.55 -16.45
N ALA A 142 3.80 8.30 -16.05
CA ALA A 142 4.96 8.97 -16.61
C ALA A 142 5.12 8.74 -18.12
N ARG A 143 4.52 7.67 -18.66
CA ARG A 143 4.52 7.35 -20.10
C ARG A 143 3.29 7.89 -20.85
N ALA A 144 2.29 8.46 -20.15
CA ALA A 144 1.07 8.96 -20.78
C ALA A 144 1.34 10.13 -21.74
N GLY A 145 2.36 10.96 -21.47
CA GLY A 145 2.75 12.06 -22.34
C GLY A 145 1.83 13.27 -22.25
N ARG A 146 1.64 13.96 -23.38
CA ARG A 146 0.83 15.18 -23.49
C ARG A 146 -0.33 14.98 -24.45
N CYS A 147 -1.40 15.73 -24.26
CA CYS A 147 -2.51 15.77 -25.20
C CYS A 147 -2.07 16.43 -26.52
N ASP A 148 -2.33 15.77 -27.66
CA ASP A 148 -1.96 16.30 -28.99
C ASP A 148 -2.77 17.55 -29.39
N ALA A 149 -3.95 17.76 -28.81
CA ALA A 149 -4.84 18.86 -29.16
C ALA A 149 -4.60 20.12 -28.31
N CYS A 150 -4.50 19.99 -26.98
CA CYS A 150 -4.31 21.13 -26.08
C CYS A 150 -2.89 21.25 -25.49
N GLY A 151 -2.05 20.22 -25.60
CA GLY A 151 -0.67 20.22 -25.10
C GLY A 151 -0.53 19.95 -23.59
N ASP A 152 -1.63 19.74 -22.87
CA ASP A 152 -1.63 19.50 -21.42
C ASP A 152 -0.94 18.18 -21.06
N ASP A 153 -0.36 18.15 -19.87
CA ASP A 153 0.23 16.95 -19.27
C ASP A 153 -0.90 16.00 -18.83
N LEU A 154 -0.99 14.85 -19.49
CA LEU A 154 -2.08 13.89 -19.27
C LEU A 154 -2.02 13.28 -17.86
N ALA A 155 -0.83 13.09 -17.30
CA ALA A 155 -0.69 12.55 -15.96
C ALA A 155 -1.20 13.55 -14.92
N HIS A 156 -0.82 14.82 -15.07
CA HIS A 156 -1.29 15.88 -14.17
C HIS A 156 -2.82 16.05 -14.24
N ALA A 157 -3.38 16.12 -15.45
CA ALA A 157 -4.82 16.24 -15.66
C ALA A 157 -5.58 15.04 -15.08
N ALA A 158 -5.09 13.82 -15.32
CA ALA A 158 -5.70 12.60 -14.80
C ALA A 158 -5.64 12.52 -13.27
N PHE A 159 -4.54 12.96 -12.65
CA PHE A 159 -4.41 12.97 -11.20
C PHE A 159 -5.36 13.97 -10.53
N ALA A 160 -5.52 15.17 -11.11
CA ALA A 160 -6.51 16.14 -10.66
C ALA A 160 -7.94 15.57 -10.76
N ARG A 161 -8.24 14.90 -11.87
CA ARG A 161 -9.53 14.24 -12.12
C ARG A 161 -9.79 13.09 -11.14
N ALA A 162 -8.78 12.27 -10.83
CA ALA A 162 -8.86 11.20 -9.82
C ALA A 162 -9.12 11.76 -8.42
N THR A 163 -8.43 12.83 -8.05
CA THR A 163 -8.61 13.50 -6.75
C THR A 163 -10.03 14.06 -6.62
N GLN A 164 -10.54 14.73 -7.66
CA GLN A 164 -11.91 15.25 -7.67
C GLN A 164 -12.93 14.11 -7.56
N ALA A 165 -12.76 13.03 -8.34
CA ALA A 165 -13.65 11.87 -8.29
C ALA A 165 -13.70 11.24 -6.90
N LEU A 166 -12.56 11.08 -6.22
CA LEU A 166 -12.51 10.56 -4.86
C LEU A 166 -13.21 11.47 -3.86
N GLN A 167 -13.01 12.79 -3.95
CA GLN A 167 -13.67 13.75 -3.06
C GLN A 167 -15.19 13.74 -3.21
N GLU A 168 -15.68 13.69 -4.45
CA GLU A 168 -17.11 13.61 -4.74
C GLU A 168 -17.70 12.27 -4.29
N LEU A 169 -16.98 11.17 -4.54
CA LEU A 169 -17.36 9.83 -4.08
C LEU A 169 -17.54 9.80 -2.56
N LEU A 170 -16.52 10.23 -1.79
CA LEU A 170 -16.58 10.23 -0.32
C LEU A 170 -17.69 11.14 0.20
N THR A 171 -17.90 12.30 -0.43
CA THR A 171 -18.99 13.21 -0.08
C THR A 171 -20.36 12.58 -0.34
N SER A 172 -20.50 11.83 -1.44
CA SER A 172 -21.74 11.14 -1.79
C SER A 172 -22.04 9.93 -0.89
N LEU A 173 -20.99 9.25 -0.41
CA LEU A 173 -21.11 8.10 0.49
C LEU A 173 -21.56 8.52 1.90
N GLY A 174 -21.22 9.73 2.32
CA GLY A 174 -21.67 10.30 3.60
C GLY A 174 -21.03 9.62 4.80
N ASP A 175 -21.82 9.39 5.85
CA ASP A 175 -21.32 8.89 7.13
C ASP A 175 -21.04 7.38 7.10
N GLY A 176 -20.00 6.98 7.84
CA GLY A 176 -19.66 5.58 8.08
C GLY A 176 -18.20 5.26 7.76
N THR A 177 -17.87 3.98 7.86
CA THR A 177 -16.55 3.46 7.45
C THR A 177 -16.67 2.92 6.05
N HIS A 178 -15.86 3.43 5.13
CA HIS A 178 -15.83 3.04 3.74
C HIS A 178 -14.55 2.27 3.44
N HIS A 179 -14.71 1.09 2.84
CA HIS A 179 -13.65 0.33 2.22
C HIS A 179 -13.82 0.43 0.70
N LEU A 180 -12.91 1.14 0.06
CA LEU A 180 -12.91 1.38 -1.38
C LEU A 180 -11.86 0.50 -2.06
N VAL A 181 -12.24 -0.17 -3.13
CA VAL A 181 -11.35 -0.98 -3.96
C VAL A 181 -11.45 -0.47 -5.40
N CYS A 182 -10.31 -0.10 -5.99
CA CYS A 182 -10.22 0.31 -7.38
C CYS A 182 -9.32 -0.67 -8.15
N SER A 183 -9.84 -1.23 -9.24
CA SER A 183 -9.10 -2.11 -10.14
C SER A 183 -9.12 -1.55 -11.56
N VAL A 184 -7.96 -1.44 -12.19
CA VAL A 184 -7.79 -0.83 -13.51
C VAL A 184 -6.87 -1.69 -14.38
N ALA A 185 -7.36 -2.06 -15.57
CA ALA A 185 -6.60 -2.81 -16.57
C ALA A 185 -5.66 -1.91 -17.39
N ALA A 186 -4.87 -1.08 -16.71
CA ALA A 186 -3.87 -0.18 -17.31
C ALA A 186 -2.47 -0.82 -17.41
N ALA A 187 -2.32 -2.04 -16.86
CA ALA A 187 -1.12 -2.85 -16.92
C ALA A 187 -1.42 -4.34 -16.70
N GLU A 188 -0.40 -5.19 -16.80
CA GLU A 188 -0.49 -6.63 -16.53
C GLU A 188 0.49 -7.02 -15.41
N PRO A 189 0.00 -7.54 -14.26
CA PRO A 189 -1.42 -7.68 -13.88
C PRO A 189 -2.12 -6.32 -13.70
N PRO A 190 -3.47 -6.28 -13.63
CA PRO A 190 -4.22 -5.04 -13.38
C PRO A 190 -3.76 -4.32 -12.12
N LEU A 191 -3.80 -2.99 -12.17
CA LEU A 191 -3.51 -2.14 -11.00
C LEU A 191 -4.66 -2.24 -10.00
N LEU A 192 -4.35 -2.53 -8.73
CA LEU A 192 -5.33 -2.63 -7.65
C LEU A 192 -4.94 -1.70 -6.51
N ALA A 193 -5.86 -0.84 -6.06
CA ALA A 193 -5.67 0.00 -4.89
C ALA A 193 -6.83 -0.12 -3.92
N VAL A 194 -6.51 -0.08 -2.63
CA VAL A 194 -7.47 -0.07 -1.53
C VAL A 194 -7.34 1.23 -0.76
N LEU A 195 -8.47 1.81 -0.37
CA LEU A 195 -8.52 3.00 0.47
C LEU A 195 -9.58 2.83 1.56
N HIS A 196 -9.17 3.05 2.80
CA HIS A 196 -10.08 3.16 3.93
C HIS A 196 -10.37 4.63 4.24
N ALA A 197 -11.64 4.94 4.44
CA ALA A 197 -12.10 6.26 4.83
C ALA A 197 -13.13 6.16 5.95
N THR A 198 -13.15 7.13 6.85
CA THR A 198 -14.24 7.28 7.81
C THR A 198 -14.87 8.66 7.63
N GLY A 199 -16.15 8.68 7.26
CA GLY A 199 -16.99 9.87 7.22
C GLY A 199 -17.71 10.07 8.54
N ASP A 200 -17.72 11.31 9.02
CA ASP A 200 -18.51 11.79 10.17
C ASP A 200 -19.21 13.10 9.77
N ASP A 201 -20.39 13.34 10.31
CA ASP A 201 -21.32 14.36 9.82
C ASP A 201 -20.66 15.75 9.83
N GLY A 202 -20.48 16.32 8.64
CA GLY A 202 -19.88 17.63 8.42
C GLY A 202 -18.36 17.72 8.59
N ALA A 203 -17.67 16.62 8.94
CA ALA A 203 -16.22 16.58 9.03
C ALA A 203 -15.58 16.13 7.70
N ARG A 204 -14.32 16.51 7.48
CA ARG A 204 -13.54 15.93 6.38
C ARG A 204 -13.27 14.45 6.71
N PRO A 205 -13.41 13.53 5.74
CA PRO A 205 -13.11 12.12 5.95
C PRO A 205 -11.68 11.94 6.47
N GLN A 206 -11.49 11.05 7.44
CA GLN A 206 -10.16 10.65 7.87
C GLN A 206 -9.58 9.67 6.85
N LEU A 207 -8.45 10.04 6.25
CA LEU A 207 -7.80 9.27 5.19
C LEU A 207 -6.31 9.07 5.53
N ALA A 208 -5.79 7.88 5.24
CA ALA A 208 -4.36 7.66 5.22
C ALA A 208 -3.76 8.29 3.96
N GLU A 209 -2.72 9.12 4.12
CA GLU A 209 -2.09 9.84 3.01
C GLU A 209 -1.51 8.88 1.96
N SER A 210 -0.86 7.80 2.40
CA SER A 210 -0.28 6.79 1.50
C SER A 210 -1.36 6.05 0.70
N GLU A 211 -2.45 5.61 1.34
CA GLU A 211 -3.59 4.96 0.65
C GLU A 211 -4.22 5.90 -0.36
N THR A 212 -4.43 7.16 0.03
CA THR A 212 -5.04 8.17 -0.84
C THR A 212 -4.18 8.41 -2.08
N LEU A 213 -2.86 8.51 -1.90
CA LEU A 213 -1.93 8.71 -2.99
C LEU A 213 -1.94 7.52 -3.96
N VAL A 214 -1.83 6.28 -3.46
CA VAL A 214 -1.86 5.07 -4.30
C VAL A 214 -3.19 4.96 -5.04
N PHE A 215 -4.31 5.14 -4.33
CA PHE A 215 -5.65 5.07 -4.90
C PHE A 215 -5.86 6.09 -6.03
N CYS A 216 -5.51 7.36 -5.79
CA CYS A 216 -5.59 8.40 -6.82
C CYS A 216 -4.64 8.12 -8.00
N THR A 217 -3.45 7.55 -7.75
CA THR A 217 -2.49 7.22 -8.82
C THR A 217 -3.03 6.10 -9.72
N VAL A 218 -3.62 5.04 -9.14
CA VAL A 218 -4.25 3.94 -9.90
C VAL A 218 -5.45 4.44 -10.70
N LEU A 219 -6.35 5.21 -10.07
CA LEU A 219 -7.51 5.78 -10.77
C LEU A 219 -7.08 6.74 -11.89
N ALA A 220 -6.05 7.55 -11.65
CA ALA A 220 -5.49 8.44 -12.67
C ALA A 220 -4.89 7.66 -13.84
N ALA A 221 -4.20 6.54 -13.61
CA ALA A 221 -3.69 5.69 -14.69
C ALA A 221 -4.84 5.20 -15.58
N GLY A 222 -5.97 4.83 -14.97
CA GLY A 222 -7.19 4.46 -15.68
C GLY A 222 -7.78 5.59 -16.51
N PHE A 223 -7.85 6.80 -15.95
CA PHE A 223 -8.31 7.98 -16.68
C PHE A 223 -7.38 8.36 -17.84
N ALA A 224 -6.07 8.41 -17.60
CA ALA A 224 -5.08 8.83 -18.60
C ALA A 224 -5.04 7.89 -19.81
N LEU A 225 -5.16 6.57 -19.58
CA LEU A 225 -5.12 5.57 -20.65
C LEU A 225 -6.49 5.16 -21.17
N ARG A 226 -7.57 5.72 -20.61
CA ARG A 226 -8.96 5.27 -20.86
C ARG A 226 -9.11 3.75 -20.68
N ALA A 227 -8.37 3.19 -19.73
CA ALA A 227 -8.36 1.76 -19.47
C ALA A 227 -9.65 1.34 -18.76
N PRO A 228 -10.21 0.16 -19.10
CA PRO A 228 -11.38 -0.36 -18.41
C PRO A 228 -11.02 -0.74 -16.97
N GLY A 229 -12.00 -0.65 -16.08
CA GLY A 229 -11.81 -0.98 -14.68
C GLY A 229 -13.11 -0.90 -13.87
N GLY A 230 -12.97 -1.03 -12.56
CA GLY A 230 -14.08 -0.94 -11.62
C GLY A 230 -13.66 -0.29 -10.31
N LEU A 231 -14.63 0.35 -9.66
CA LEU A 231 -14.52 0.83 -8.29
C LEU A 231 -15.67 0.24 -7.49
N VAL A 232 -15.37 -0.31 -6.32
CA VAL A 232 -16.36 -0.83 -5.38
C VAL A 232 -16.18 -0.14 -4.04
N SER A 233 -17.30 0.20 -3.40
CA SER A 233 -17.35 0.70 -2.03
C SER A 233 -18.16 -0.26 -1.19
N ARG A 234 -17.60 -0.69 -0.06
CA ARG A 234 -18.34 -1.32 1.04
C ARG A 234 -18.39 -0.32 2.19
N THR A 235 -19.59 0.12 2.54
CA THR A 235 -19.82 1.06 3.63
C THR A 235 -20.44 0.34 4.81
N THR A 236 -19.84 0.50 5.99
CA THR A 236 -20.42 0.10 7.26
C THR A 236 -20.94 1.34 7.97
N THR A 237 -22.26 1.48 8.08
CA THR A 237 -22.89 2.60 8.79
C THR A 237 -23.15 2.20 10.25
N PRO A 238 -22.76 3.04 11.23
CA PRO A 238 -23.08 2.77 12.63
C PRO A 238 -24.60 2.73 12.87
N PRO A 239 -25.07 1.96 13.86
CA PRO A 239 -26.49 1.87 14.16
C PRO A 239 -27.05 3.24 14.54
N ALA A 240 -28.19 3.61 13.96
CA ALA A 240 -28.84 4.89 14.26
C ALA A 240 -29.21 4.96 15.75
N ALA A 241 -28.75 6.00 16.45
CA ALA A 241 -28.91 6.17 17.90
C ALA A 241 -30.37 6.30 18.40
N ARG A 242 -31.37 6.22 17.52
CA ARG A 242 -32.76 6.53 17.85
C ARG A 242 -33.77 5.65 17.12
N THR A 243 -33.70 4.33 17.32
CA THR A 243 -34.88 3.46 17.50
C THR A 243 -34.39 2.08 17.92
N ALA A 244 -34.63 1.75 19.19
CA ALA A 244 -34.37 0.42 19.71
C ALA A 244 -35.29 -0.60 19.02
N THR A 245 -34.69 -1.52 18.26
CA THR A 245 -34.85 -2.98 18.37
C THR A 245 -34.07 -3.63 17.21
N SER A 246 -32.94 -4.28 17.52
CA SER A 246 -32.37 -5.36 16.69
C SER A 246 -31.73 -5.05 15.30
N ASP A 247 -31.09 -3.91 15.06
CA ASP A 247 -30.26 -3.78 13.86
C ASP A 247 -28.79 -3.58 14.24
N GLY A 248 -27.95 -4.55 13.86
CA GLY A 248 -26.50 -4.41 13.87
C GLY A 248 -26.04 -3.35 12.85
N PRO A 249 -24.72 -3.14 12.70
CA PRO A 249 -24.21 -2.26 11.65
C PRO A 249 -24.75 -2.69 10.29
N ARG A 250 -25.21 -1.72 9.49
CA ARG A 250 -25.70 -1.98 8.13
C ARG A 250 -24.53 -1.89 7.16
N GLU A 251 -24.42 -2.89 6.31
CA GLU A 251 -23.41 -2.91 5.27
C GLU A 251 -24.04 -2.69 3.91
N THR A 252 -23.47 -1.78 3.14
CA THR A 252 -23.94 -1.46 1.78
C THR A 252 -22.77 -1.52 0.81
N VAL A 253 -22.93 -2.32 -0.25
CA VAL A 253 -21.99 -2.39 -1.36
C VAL A 253 -22.54 -1.59 -2.53
N ARG A 254 -21.69 -0.76 -3.13
CA ARG A 254 -21.97 0.03 -4.34
C ARG A 254 -20.81 -0.10 -5.31
N GLY A 255 -21.09 0.02 -6.61
CA GLY A 255 -20.07 -0.13 -7.65
C GLY A 255 -20.18 0.89 -8.77
N TRP A 256 -19.04 1.11 -9.42
CA TRP A 256 -18.87 1.96 -10.60
C TRP A 256 -18.01 1.23 -11.62
N ALA A 257 -18.39 1.29 -12.89
CA ALA A 257 -17.53 0.89 -14.00
C ALA A 257 -16.70 2.09 -14.43
N LEU A 258 -15.41 1.85 -14.65
CA LEU A 258 -14.52 2.81 -15.28
C LEU A 258 -14.55 2.60 -16.80
N GLY A 259 -15.00 3.62 -17.52
CA GLY A 259 -15.05 3.64 -18.98
C GLY A 259 -15.01 5.07 -19.49
N ASP A 260 -14.46 5.29 -20.69
CA ASP A 260 -14.42 6.61 -21.33
C ASP A 260 -13.89 7.73 -20.42
N SER A 261 -12.85 7.43 -19.63
CA SER A 261 -12.19 8.35 -18.68
C SER A 261 -13.06 8.84 -17.49
N TRP A 262 -14.17 8.16 -17.20
CA TRP A 262 -14.99 8.48 -16.02
C TRP A 262 -15.65 7.26 -15.36
N LEU A 263 -16.14 7.48 -14.14
CA LEU A 263 -16.83 6.47 -13.34
C LEU A 263 -18.33 6.51 -13.64
N ARG A 264 -18.84 5.45 -14.25
CA ARG A 264 -20.27 5.22 -14.48
C ARG A 264 -20.84 4.42 -13.31
N PRO A 265 -21.87 4.89 -12.59
CA PRO A 265 -22.51 4.09 -11.55
C PRO A 265 -23.12 2.82 -12.14
N LEU A 266 -22.94 1.71 -11.43
CA LEU A 266 -23.57 0.43 -11.73
C LEU A 266 -24.98 0.36 -11.13
N GLY A 267 -25.90 -0.32 -11.80
CA GLY A 267 -27.18 -0.69 -11.20
C GLY A 267 -27.03 -1.74 -10.10
N ALA A 268 -28.03 -1.89 -9.22
CA ALA A 268 -28.00 -2.88 -8.14
C ALA A 268 -27.72 -4.31 -8.62
N ALA A 269 -28.30 -4.70 -9.77
CA ALA A 269 -28.07 -6.01 -10.37
C ALA A 269 -26.63 -6.17 -10.90
N GLU A 270 -26.05 -5.13 -11.52
CA GLU A 270 -24.65 -5.13 -11.97
C GLU A 270 -23.70 -5.26 -10.77
N VAL A 271 -23.99 -4.53 -9.67
CA VAL A 271 -23.21 -4.63 -8.42
C VAL A 271 -23.32 -6.02 -7.80
N PHE A 272 -24.53 -6.57 -7.71
CA PHE A 272 -24.76 -7.93 -7.20
C PHE A 272 -23.99 -8.97 -8.02
N THR A 273 -24.10 -8.93 -9.36
CA THR A 273 -23.38 -9.85 -10.24
C THR A 273 -21.87 -9.71 -10.07
N ALA A 274 -21.33 -8.49 -10.07
CA ALA A 274 -19.89 -8.27 -9.93
C ALA A 274 -19.35 -8.77 -8.59
N TYR A 275 -20.09 -8.58 -7.49
CA TYR A 275 -19.65 -8.98 -6.15
C TYR A 275 -19.87 -10.47 -5.86
N CYS A 276 -20.88 -11.09 -6.48
CA CYS A 276 -21.19 -12.50 -6.34
C CYS A 276 -20.56 -13.36 -7.45
N THR A 277 -19.45 -12.91 -8.04
CA THR A 277 -18.68 -13.64 -9.05
C THR A 277 -17.21 -13.65 -8.62
N ASP A 278 -16.61 -14.82 -8.60
CA ASP A 278 -15.19 -15.00 -8.30
C ASP A 278 -14.34 -14.35 -9.41
N ALA A 279 -13.42 -13.48 -9.02
CA ALA A 279 -12.65 -12.68 -9.97
C ALA A 279 -11.63 -13.50 -10.78
N GLU A 280 -11.19 -14.66 -10.27
CA GLU A 280 -10.21 -15.53 -10.96
C GLU A 280 -10.88 -16.58 -11.84
N THR A 281 -11.97 -17.18 -11.35
CA THR A 281 -12.62 -18.32 -11.99
C THR A 281 -13.89 -17.95 -12.74
N GLY A 282 -14.51 -16.82 -12.41
CA GLY A 282 -15.82 -16.42 -12.93
C GLY A 282 -16.99 -17.22 -12.33
N GLU A 283 -16.74 -18.06 -11.32
CA GLU A 283 -17.78 -18.87 -10.69
C GLU A 283 -18.67 -18.03 -9.76
N PRO A 284 -19.97 -18.34 -9.66
CA PRO A 284 -20.84 -17.64 -8.72
C PRO A 284 -20.44 -17.88 -7.26
N ILE A 285 -20.31 -16.79 -6.50
CA ILE A 285 -20.11 -16.81 -5.05
C ILE A 285 -21.45 -16.51 -4.37
N PRO A 286 -21.86 -17.26 -3.33
CA PRO A 286 -23.07 -16.96 -2.57
C PRO A 286 -23.04 -15.54 -1.97
N PRO A 287 -24.15 -14.78 -2.03
CA PRO A 287 -24.20 -13.44 -1.45
C PRO A 287 -24.03 -13.48 0.08
N GLU A 288 -23.39 -12.44 0.61
CA GLU A 288 -23.18 -12.31 2.05
C GLU A 288 -24.47 -11.90 2.76
N HIS A 289 -24.80 -12.57 3.87
CA HIS A 289 -26.00 -12.26 4.64
C HIS A 289 -25.85 -10.92 5.37
N GLY A 290 -26.83 -10.02 5.21
CA GLY A 290 -26.85 -8.72 5.87
C GLY A 290 -26.14 -7.59 5.09
N VAL A 291 -25.69 -7.88 3.86
CA VAL A 291 -25.15 -6.88 2.94
C VAL A 291 -26.23 -6.42 1.95
N ASP A 292 -26.40 -5.11 1.83
CA ASP A 292 -27.27 -4.48 0.84
C ASP A 292 -26.48 -4.15 -0.43
N TYR A 293 -26.89 -4.71 -1.58
CA TYR A 293 -26.28 -4.45 -2.88
C TYR A 293 -27.03 -3.31 -3.58
N ALA A 294 -26.57 -2.09 -3.35
CA ALA A 294 -27.24 -0.87 -3.78
C ALA A 294 -26.64 -0.33 -5.09
N PRO A 295 -27.41 0.46 -5.89
CA PRO A 295 -26.85 1.10 -7.09
C PRO A 295 -25.73 2.07 -6.72
N GLY A 296 -24.77 2.24 -7.63
CA GLY A 296 -23.75 3.28 -7.56
C GLY A 296 -24.38 4.68 -7.47
N LEU A 297 -23.70 5.59 -6.79
CA LEU A 297 -24.14 6.98 -6.69
C LEU A 297 -23.65 7.75 -7.92
N PRO A 298 -24.48 8.62 -8.53
CA PRO A 298 -24.06 9.40 -9.68
C PRO A 298 -22.95 10.38 -9.27
N LEU A 299 -21.88 10.43 -10.05
CA LEU A 299 -20.79 11.39 -9.90
C LEU A 299 -20.88 12.40 -11.05
N THR A 300 -20.71 13.68 -10.74
CA THR A 300 -20.72 14.78 -11.68
C THR A 300 -19.55 14.62 -12.62
N THR A 301 -19.81 14.31 -13.88
CA THR A 301 -18.76 14.21 -14.89
C THR A 301 -18.12 15.59 -15.06
N PRO A 302 -16.83 15.77 -14.73
CA PRO A 302 -16.15 17.02 -15.00
C PRO A 302 -16.07 17.18 -16.53
N PRO A 303 -16.14 18.41 -17.04
CA PRO A 303 -15.94 18.67 -18.46
C PRO A 303 -14.67 17.96 -18.91
N ASP A 304 -14.74 17.21 -20.01
CA ASP A 304 -13.55 16.57 -20.55
C ASP A 304 -12.66 17.67 -21.16
N PRO A 305 -11.49 17.98 -20.54
CA PRO A 305 -10.64 19.04 -21.05
C PRO A 305 -10.00 18.69 -22.40
N HIS A 306 -10.11 17.43 -22.85
CA HIS A 306 -9.51 16.91 -24.07
C HIS A 306 -10.53 16.46 -25.13
N HIS A 307 -11.83 16.59 -24.85
CA HIS A 307 -12.86 16.36 -25.86
C HIS A 307 -12.99 17.61 -26.73
N HIS A 308 -12.30 17.60 -27.87
CA HIS A 308 -12.36 18.64 -28.89
C HIS A 308 -13.24 18.23 -30.07
#